data_AF-A0A6S7KGK4-F1
#
_entry.id   AF-A0A6S7KGK4-F1
#
_cell.length_a   1.000
_cell.length_b   1.000
_cell.length_c   1.000
_cell.angle_alpha   90.00
_cell.angle_beta   90.00
_cell.angle_gamma   90.00
#
_symmetry.space_group_name_H-M   'P 1'
#
loop_
_entity.id
_entity.type
_entity.pdbx_description
1 polymer ?
#
loop_
_entity_poly.entity_id
_entity_poly.type
_entity_poly.pdbx_seq_one_letter_code
_entity_poly.pdbx_strand_id
1 'polypeptide(L)'
;MWLGQARQLCPALVCVPYQFDEYRQVSQQLYEILASYTHEIQAVSCDEAFVDLANYIETECLTALEVAQIIREEIKTKTNCPASAGIASNILLARMCTKVAKPNGQFHLQDDDTADFIGMYFTLFLYP
;
A
#
# COMPACT_ATOMS: atom_id res chain seq x y z
N MET A 1 -3.90 19.83 8.43
CA MET A 1 -5.03 20.75 8.12
C MET A 1 -5.88 20.90 9.36
N TRP A 2 -6.30 22.12 9.72
CA TRP A 2 -7.17 22.35 10.89
C TRP A 2 -8.64 22.13 10.53
N LEU A 3 -9.45 21.56 11.44
CA LEU A 3 -10.86 21.26 11.18
C LEU A 3 -11.67 22.51 10.80
N GLY A 4 -11.41 23.65 11.46
CA GLY A 4 -12.08 24.91 11.15
C GLY A 4 -11.87 25.35 9.69
N GLN A 5 -10.62 25.27 9.21
CA GLN A 5 -10.28 25.59 7.82
C GLN A 5 -10.87 24.55 6.84
N ALA A 6 -10.86 23.26 7.20
CA ALA A 6 -11.45 22.21 6.36
C ALA A 6 -12.96 22.43 6.14
N ARG A 7 -13.70 22.85 7.17
CA ARG A 7 -15.13 23.17 7.06
C ARG A 7 -15.43 24.42 6.23
N GLN A 8 -14.52 25.39 6.19
CA GLN A 8 -14.66 26.55 5.31
C GLN A 8 -14.52 26.13 3.84
N LEU A 9 -13.57 25.24 3.52
CA LEU A 9 -13.36 24.72 2.17
C LEU A 9 -14.44 23.71 1.76
N CYS A 10 -14.98 22.96 2.71
CA CYS A 10 -16.05 21.98 2.50
C CYS A 10 -17.11 22.08 3.61
N PRO A 11 -18.15 22.92 3.43
CA PRO A 11 -19.19 23.11 4.45
C PRO A 11 -20.02 21.86 4.78
N ALA A 12 -20.10 20.90 3.85
CA ALA A 12 -20.80 19.64 4.03
C ALA A 12 -19.94 18.55 4.72
N LEU A 13 -18.74 18.89 5.20
CA LEU A 13 -17.83 17.93 5.83
C LEU A 13 -18.42 17.31 7.10
N VAL A 14 -18.60 15.99 7.09
CA VAL A 14 -19.04 15.21 8.24
C VAL A 14 -17.84 14.85 9.11
N CYS A 15 -17.94 15.09 10.41
CA CYS A 15 -16.91 14.70 11.38
C CYS A 15 -17.32 13.40 12.07
N VAL A 16 -16.47 12.39 11.97
CA VAL A 16 -16.66 11.08 12.60
C VAL A 16 -15.72 10.99 13.81
N PRO A 17 -16.18 10.51 14.99
CA PRO A 17 -15.32 10.31 16.14
C PRO A 17 -14.30 9.18 15.88
N TYR A 18 -13.23 9.11 16.68
CA TYR A 18 -12.24 8.04 16.57
C TYR A 18 -12.74 6.73 17.19
N GLN A 19 -12.46 5.60 16.54
CA GLN A 19 -12.69 4.23 17.02
C GLN A 19 -11.37 3.46 17.08
N PHE A 20 -10.52 3.79 18.05
CA PHE A 20 -9.15 3.24 18.13
C PHE A 20 -9.10 1.71 18.21
N ASP A 21 -10.06 1.09 18.88
CA ASP A 21 -10.12 -0.38 19.00
C ASP A 21 -10.39 -1.04 17.65
N GLU A 22 -11.27 -0.47 16.83
CA GLU A 22 -11.56 -0.98 15.47
C GLU A 22 -10.33 -0.85 14.57
N TYR A 23 -9.61 0.28 14.64
CA TYR A 23 -8.38 0.48 13.86
C TYR A 23 -7.32 -0.55 14.23
N ARG A 24 -7.20 -0.86 15.53
CA ARG A 24 -6.26 -1.87 16.03
C ARG A 24 -6.63 -3.27 15.56
N GLN A 25 -7.91 -3.62 15.60
CA GLN A 25 -8.40 -4.93 15.12
C GLN A 25 -8.12 -5.10 13.62
N VAL A 26 -8.43 -4.09 12.80
CA VAL A 26 -8.16 -4.15 11.35
C VAL A 26 -6.66 -4.21 11.06
N SER A 27 -5.85 -3.47 11.80
CA SER A 27 -4.39 -3.53 11.70
C SER A 27 -3.85 -4.93 12.02
N GLN A 28 -4.33 -5.57 13.09
CA GLN A 28 -3.95 -6.93 13.43
C GLN A 28 -4.32 -7.92 12.32
N GLN A 29 -5.56 -7.83 11.81
CA GLN A 29 -6.01 -8.66 10.68
C GLN A 29 -5.12 -8.48 9.44
N LEU A 30 -4.71 -7.25 9.12
CA LEU A 30 -3.80 -6.98 8.02
C LEU A 30 -2.49 -7.75 8.20
N TYR A 31 -1.83 -7.63 9.36
CA TYR A 31 -0.57 -8.33 9.63
C TYR A 31 -0.73 -9.85 9.70
N GLU A 32 -1.85 -10.36 10.23
CA GLU A 32 -2.16 -11.79 10.24
C GLU A 32 -2.31 -12.35 8.82
N ILE A 33 -2.97 -11.60 7.92
CA ILE A 33 -3.07 -11.96 6.50
C ILE A 33 -1.69 -11.98 5.87
N LEU A 34 -0.90 -10.92 6.01
CA LEU A 34 0.44 -10.89 5.41
C LEU A 34 1.33 -12.03 5.93
N ALA A 35 1.24 -12.33 7.23
CA ALA A 35 2.00 -13.40 7.89
C ALA A 35 1.61 -14.82 7.43
N SER A 36 0.43 -15.01 6.80
CA SER A 36 0.07 -16.29 6.20
C SER A 36 0.75 -16.57 4.85
N TYR A 37 1.32 -15.54 4.21
CA TYR A 37 2.06 -15.68 2.95
C TYR A 37 3.56 -15.84 3.19
N THR A 38 4.12 -15.05 4.11
CA THR A 38 5.55 -15.04 4.42
C THR A 38 5.80 -14.44 5.79
N HIS A 39 6.94 -14.77 6.39
CA HIS A 39 7.41 -14.14 7.63
C HIS A 39 8.40 -13.00 7.38
N GLU A 40 8.82 -12.81 6.13
CA GLU A 40 9.71 -11.72 5.70
C GLU A 40 8.92 -10.41 5.57
N ILE A 41 8.49 -9.86 6.71
CA ILE A 41 7.64 -8.68 6.82
C ILE A 41 8.39 -7.59 7.59
N GLN A 42 8.45 -6.40 7.01
CA GLN A 42 8.88 -5.19 7.69
C GLN A 42 7.67 -4.29 7.97
N ALA A 43 7.31 -4.19 9.26
CA ALA A 43 6.25 -3.29 9.73
C ALA A 43 6.66 -1.81 9.54
N VAL A 44 5.76 -0.99 8.98
CA VAL A 44 5.98 0.45 8.79
C VAL A 44 5.02 1.27 9.65
N SER A 45 3.73 0.95 9.59
CA SER A 45 2.67 1.56 10.39
C SER A 45 1.56 0.54 10.69
N CYS A 46 0.44 0.98 11.26
CA CYS A 46 -0.72 0.12 11.46
C CYS A 46 -1.39 -0.34 10.14
N ASP A 47 -1.21 0.39 9.05
CA ASP A 47 -1.84 0.15 7.75
C ASP A 47 -0.84 -0.02 6.60
N GLU A 48 0.47 -0.03 6.88
CA GLU A 48 1.55 -0.12 5.89
C GLU A 48 2.61 -1.13 6.34
N ALA A 49 3.05 -1.98 5.41
CA ALA A 49 4.12 -2.94 5.58
C ALA A 49 4.87 -3.18 4.25
N PHE A 50 6.14 -3.56 4.34
CA PHE A 50 6.86 -4.18 3.22
C PHE A 50 6.91 -5.68 3.43
N VAL A 51 6.80 -6.43 2.34
CA VAL A 51 6.70 -7.89 2.36
C VAL A 51 7.55 -8.44 1.22
N ASP A 52 8.47 -9.34 1.54
CA ASP A 52 9.22 -10.08 0.52
C ASP A 52 8.49 -11.38 0.18
N LEU A 53 8.01 -11.43 -1.06
CA LEU A 53 7.21 -12.53 -1.59
C LEU A 53 7.97 -13.36 -2.64
N ALA A 54 9.27 -13.12 -2.86
CA ALA A 54 10.02 -13.79 -3.92
C ALA A 54 9.90 -15.33 -3.84
N ASN A 55 10.13 -15.91 -2.66
CA ASN A 55 10.02 -17.36 -2.43
C ASN A 55 8.58 -17.88 -2.60
N TYR A 56 7.58 -17.10 -2.16
CA TYR A 56 6.17 -17.49 -2.27
C TYR A 56 5.71 -17.52 -3.73
N ILE A 57 6.07 -16.49 -4.49
CA ILE A 57 5.80 -16.35 -5.93
C ILE A 57 6.42 -17.53 -6.69
N GLU A 58 7.67 -17.88 -6.40
CA GLU A 58 8.35 -19.02 -7.03
C GLU A 58 7.67 -20.36 -6.70
N THR A 59 7.31 -20.56 -5.42
CA THR A 59 6.69 -21.82 -4.95
C THR A 59 5.31 -22.04 -5.56
N GLU A 60 4.47 -21.01 -5.59
CA GLU A 60 3.11 -21.10 -6.11
C GLU A 60 3.03 -20.96 -7.65
N CYS A 61 4.17 -20.72 -8.32
CA CYS A 61 4.24 -20.47 -9.76
C CYS A 61 3.31 -19.34 -10.24
N LEU A 62 3.19 -18.28 -9.43
CA LEU A 62 2.33 -17.12 -9.71
C LEU A 62 3.18 -15.92 -10.15
N THR A 63 2.56 -14.92 -10.77
CA THR A 63 3.17 -13.61 -11.00
C THR A 63 3.02 -12.71 -9.77
N ALA A 64 3.92 -11.72 -9.62
CA ALA A 64 3.82 -10.75 -8.52
C ALA A 64 2.49 -9.97 -8.53
N LEU A 65 1.93 -9.69 -9.72
CA LEU A 65 0.64 -9.04 -9.88
C LEU A 65 -0.52 -9.94 -9.39
N GLU A 66 -0.49 -11.23 -9.70
CA GLU A 66 -1.52 -12.17 -9.22
C GLU A 66 -1.48 -12.28 -7.70
N VAL A 67 -0.30 -12.45 -7.09
CA VAL A 67 -0.17 -12.52 -5.63
C VAL A 67 -0.64 -11.22 -4.97
N ALA A 68 -0.27 -10.06 -5.50
CA ALA A 68 -0.76 -8.79 -4.97
C ALA A 68 -2.28 -8.63 -5.08
N GLN A 69 -2.88 -9.13 -6.16
CA GLN A 69 -4.33 -9.11 -6.32
C GLN A 69 -5.00 -10.01 -5.27
N ILE A 70 -4.52 -11.24 -5.10
CA ILE A 70 -5.04 -12.19 -4.11
C ILE A 70 -4.99 -11.58 -2.70
N ILE A 71 -3.84 -11.03 -2.29
CA ILE A 71 -3.67 -10.41 -0.97
C ILE A 71 -4.65 -9.23 -0.80
N ARG A 72 -4.79 -8.37 -1.82
CA ARG A 72 -5.71 -7.22 -1.77
C ARG A 72 -7.17 -7.64 -1.65
N GLU A 73 -7.59 -8.66 -2.39
CA GLU A 73 -8.94 -9.23 -2.32
C GLU A 73 -9.22 -9.86 -0.97
N GLU A 74 -8.24 -10.57 -0.39
CA GLU A 74 -8.36 -11.15 0.94
C GLU A 74 -8.46 -10.08 2.03
N ILE A 75 -7.60 -9.05 1.98
CA ILE A 75 -7.68 -7.89 2.88
C ILE A 75 -9.07 -7.26 2.77
N LYS A 76 -9.57 -7.01 1.54
CA LYS A 76 -10.90 -6.43 1.34
C LYS A 76 -12.00 -7.33 1.89
N THR A 77 -11.91 -8.64 1.73
CA THR A 77 -12.92 -9.59 2.20
C THR A 77 -12.95 -9.67 3.72
N LYS A 78 -11.78 -9.74 4.38
CA LYS A 78 -11.67 -9.90 5.83
C LYS A 78 -11.91 -8.59 6.60
N THR A 79 -11.41 -7.47 6.09
CA THR A 79 -11.44 -6.17 6.80
C THR A 79 -12.55 -5.24 6.32
N ASN A 80 -13.17 -5.53 5.17
CA ASN A 80 -14.02 -4.60 4.42
C ASN A 80 -13.32 -3.29 3.99
N CYS A 81 -12.00 -3.19 4.12
CA CYS A 81 -11.20 -2.04 3.70
C CYS A 81 -10.39 -2.37 2.43
N PRO A 82 -10.40 -1.52 1.39
CA PRO A 82 -9.54 -1.74 0.22
C PRO A 82 -8.08 -1.39 0.54
N ALA A 83 -7.14 -2.16 -0.01
CA ALA A 83 -5.71 -1.88 0.04
C ALA A 83 -5.14 -1.58 -1.36
N SER A 84 -4.06 -0.80 -1.40
CA SER A 84 -3.28 -0.56 -2.63
C SER A 84 -1.89 -1.15 -2.48
N ALA A 85 -1.32 -1.70 -3.55
CA ALA A 85 -0.02 -2.38 -3.50
C ALA A 85 0.96 -1.85 -4.56
N GLY A 86 2.18 -1.51 -4.14
CA GLY A 86 3.29 -1.20 -5.02
C GLY A 86 4.29 -2.34 -5.05
N ILE A 87 4.70 -2.74 -6.24
CA ILE A 87 5.58 -3.90 -6.47
C ILE A 87 6.78 -3.42 -7.27
N ALA A 88 7.98 -3.76 -6.82
CA ALA A 88 9.24 -3.46 -7.50
C ALA A 88 10.38 -4.31 -6.94
N SER A 89 11.56 -4.22 -7.55
CA SER A 89 12.78 -4.93 -7.15
C SER A 89 13.42 -4.45 -5.83
N ASN A 90 12.96 -3.35 -5.24
CA ASN A 90 13.41 -2.91 -3.91
C ASN A 90 12.35 -2.06 -3.17
N ILE A 91 12.59 -1.87 -1.87
CA ILE A 91 11.70 -1.14 -0.94
C ILE A 91 11.41 0.30 -1.38
N LEU A 92 12.42 1.04 -1.86
CA LEU A 92 12.25 2.44 -2.29
C LEU A 92 11.27 2.53 -3.47
N LEU A 93 11.52 1.73 -4.51
CA LEU A 93 10.69 1.69 -5.70
C LEU A 93 9.28 1.18 -5.37
N ALA A 94 9.16 0.11 -4.57
CA ALA A 94 7.86 -0.43 -4.16
C ALA A 94 7.01 0.64 -3.46
N ARG A 95 7.62 1.45 -2.57
CA ARG A 95 6.91 2.55 -1.91
C ARG A 95 6.46 3.63 -2.89
N MET A 96 7.28 3.94 -3.89
CA MET A 96 6.91 4.90 -4.94
C MET A 96 5.76 4.36 -5.81
N CYS A 97 5.81 3.08 -6.19
CA CYS A 97 4.73 2.39 -6.91
C CYS A 97 3.40 2.48 -6.17
N THR A 98 3.38 2.38 -4.84
CA THR A 98 2.16 2.50 -4.04
C THR A 98 1.48 3.87 -4.20
N LYS A 99 2.23 4.96 -4.46
CA LYS A 99 1.62 6.28 -4.73
C LYS A 99 0.83 6.28 -6.03
N VAL A 100 1.34 5.62 -7.06
CA VAL A 100 0.66 5.46 -8.37
C VAL A 100 -0.54 4.52 -8.25
N ALA A 101 -0.39 3.46 -7.46
CA ALA A 101 -1.42 2.45 -7.26
C ALA A 101 -2.65 2.97 -6.48
N LYS A 102 -2.52 4.07 -5.73
CA LYS A 102 -3.62 4.62 -4.94
C LYS A 102 -4.61 5.39 -5.82
N PRO A 103 -5.94 5.26 -5.60
CA PRO A 103 -6.62 4.43 -4.59
C PRO A 103 -7.05 3.04 -5.12
N ASN A 104 -7.07 2.03 -4.24
CA ASN A 104 -7.56 0.66 -4.49
C ASN A 104 -7.02 0.05 -5.81
N GLY A 105 -5.73 0.21 -6.07
CA GLY A 105 -5.06 -0.34 -7.24
C GLY A 105 -3.79 -1.09 -6.88
N GLN A 106 -3.13 -1.61 -7.90
CA GLN A 106 -1.79 -2.17 -7.78
C GLN A 106 -0.95 -1.73 -8.98
N PHE A 107 0.34 -1.54 -8.75
CA PHE A 107 1.29 -1.13 -9.79
C PHE A 107 2.59 -1.90 -9.63
N HIS A 108 3.01 -2.57 -10.71
CA HIS A 108 4.27 -3.30 -10.79
C HIS A 108 5.21 -2.55 -11.71
N LEU A 109 6.34 -2.11 -11.16
CA LEU A 109 7.43 -1.53 -11.94
C LEU A 109 8.35 -2.64 -12.42
N GLN A 110 8.40 -2.82 -13.74
CA GLN A 110 9.35 -3.72 -14.38
C GLN A 110 10.74 -3.08 -14.38
N ASP A 111 11.79 -3.92 -14.36
CA ASP A 111 13.17 -3.42 -14.25
C ASP A 111 13.55 -2.49 -15.42
N ASP A 112 13.08 -2.79 -16.64
CA ASP A 112 13.34 -1.98 -17.85
C ASP A 112 12.77 -0.55 -17.75
N ASP A 113 11.68 -0.35 -17.01
CA ASP A 113 11.00 0.95 -16.86
C ASP A 113 11.58 1.79 -15.70
N THR A 114 12.54 1.25 -14.95
CA THR A 114 13.01 1.86 -13.69
C THR A 114 13.65 3.23 -13.89
N ALA A 115 14.47 3.40 -14.94
CA ALA A 115 15.18 4.64 -15.19
C ALA A 115 14.22 5.79 -15.52
N ASP A 116 13.25 5.55 -16.39
CA ASP A 116 12.23 6.52 -16.78
C ASP A 116 11.32 6.85 -15.60
N PHE A 117 10.92 5.83 -14.84
CA PHE A 117 10.09 6.01 -13.65
C PHE A 117 10.78 6.92 -12.63
N ILE A 118 12.04 6.66 -12.28
CA ILE A 118 12.78 7.54 -11.35
C ILE A 118 12.94 8.95 -11.92
N GLY A 119 13.23 9.08 -13.22
CA GLY A 119 13.38 10.36 -13.90
C GLY A 119 12.17 11.28 -13.76
N MET A 120 10.96 10.71 -13.78
CA MET A 120 9.71 11.47 -13.57
C MET A 120 9.57 12.05 -12.16
N TYR A 121 10.13 11.41 -11.14
CA TYR A 121 10.02 11.88 -9.74
C TYR A 121 11.18 12.77 -9.30
N PHE A 122 12.32 12.73 -9.98
CA PHE A 122 13.49 13.53 -9.63
C PHE A 122 13.34 15.03 -9.96
N THR A 123 12.44 15.38 -10.88
CA THR A 123 12.19 16.77 -11.29
C THR A 123 11.53 17.63 -10.21
N LEU A 124 10.91 17.04 -9.18
CA LEU A 124 10.33 17.79 -8.06
C LEU A 124 11.37 18.32 -7.05
N PHE A 125 12.62 17.84 -7.09
CA PHE A 125 13.71 18.30 -6.21
C PHE A 125 14.70 19.28 -6.90
N LEU A 126 14.49 19.61 -8.18
CA LEU A 126 15.39 20.47 -8.96
C LEU A 126 14.85 21.90 -9.19
N TYR A 127 13.82 22.33 -8.45
CA TYR A 127 13.44 23.75 -8.39
C TYR A 127 13.77 24.30 -6.99
N PRO A 128 14.66 25.32 -6.87
CA PRO A 128 14.93 26.00 -5.61
C PRO A 128 13.73 26.81 -5.10
#